data_AF-A0A7X7L098-F1
#
_entry.id   AF-A0A7X7L098-F1
#
_cell.length_a   1.000
_cell.length_b   1.000
_cell.length_c   1.000
_cell.angle_alpha   90.00
_cell.angle_beta   90.00
_cell.angle_gamma   90.00
#
_symmetry.space_group_name_H-M   'P 1'
#
loop_
_entity.id
_entity.type
_entity.pdbx_description
1 polymer ?
#
loop_
_entity_poly.entity_id
_entity_poly.type
_entity_poly.pdbx_seq_one_letter_code
_entity_poly.pdbx_strand_id
1 'polypeptide(L)'
;MDHAPRQPVEVAFRPCRDYASSLPDALDRLAGDLGGWPRLVPAGTTVLVKPNLLTDRRPEEAVTTHPALLRAVLQRLLACGARVTVGDSPASAVQLAQVWEKTGVRDVCGELGVPLLSFEQRGGRRIVQGGREFNVAVDALEAQLIVNLPKIKTHGLTTLTAAVKN
;
A
#
# COMPACT_ATOMS: atom_id res chain seq x y z
N MET A 1 -11.34 -21.76 20.60
CA MET A 1 -11.19 -21.08 19.30
C MET A 1 -10.24 -21.91 18.50
N ASP A 2 -10.75 -22.57 17.47
CA ASP A 2 -9.99 -23.50 16.65
C ASP A 2 -9.09 -22.68 15.72
N HIS A 3 -7.80 -22.59 16.03
CA HIS A 3 -6.83 -21.97 15.14
C HIS A 3 -6.39 -23.06 14.17
N ALA A 4 -7.04 -23.10 13.00
CA ALA A 4 -6.55 -23.86 11.86
C ALA A 4 -5.03 -23.63 11.72
N PRO A 5 -4.23 -24.67 11.45
CA PRO A 5 -2.78 -24.54 11.36
C PRO A 5 -2.45 -23.47 10.33
N ARG A 6 -1.74 -22.42 10.76
CA ARG A 6 -1.32 -21.34 9.86
C ARG A 6 -0.35 -21.92 8.85
N GLN A 7 -0.67 -21.75 7.57
CA GLN A 7 0.29 -22.07 6.52
C GLN A 7 1.56 -21.21 6.70
N PRO A 8 2.75 -21.75 6.39
CA PRO A 8 3.99 -20.99 6.43
C PRO A 8 3.86 -19.77 5.50
N VAL A 9 4.25 -18.59 6.00
CA VAL A 9 4.26 -17.36 5.20
C VAL A 9 5.67 -17.15 4.69
N GLU A 10 5.83 -16.99 3.38
CA GLU A 10 7.12 -16.64 2.76
C GLU A 10 7.49 -15.19 3.15
N VAL A 11 8.73 -14.99 3.58
CA VAL A 11 9.25 -13.67 3.99
C VAL A 11 10.59 -13.46 3.30
N ALA A 12 10.75 -12.30 2.67
CA ALA A 12 12.01 -11.86 2.06
C ALA A 12 12.36 -10.45 2.52
N PHE A 13 13.66 -10.15 2.59
CA PHE A 13 14.17 -8.82 2.90
C PHE A 13 15.37 -8.52 2.02
N ARG A 14 15.47 -7.29 1.52
CA ARG A 14 16.60 -6.84 0.71
C ARG A 14 17.02 -5.42 1.12
N PRO A 15 18.33 -5.13 1.18
CA PRO A 15 18.79 -3.77 1.44
C PRO A 15 18.47 -2.87 0.23
N CYS A 16 17.93 -1.69 0.52
CA CYS A 16 17.67 -0.62 -0.44
C CYS A 16 18.27 0.67 0.15
N ARG A 17 19.22 1.29 -0.56
CA ARG A 17 20.03 2.40 0.01
C ARG A 17 19.42 3.77 -0.25
N ASP A 18 18.65 3.89 -1.32
CA ASP A 18 18.03 5.13 -1.77
C ASP A 18 16.68 4.83 -2.45
N TYR A 19 15.90 5.89 -2.67
CA TYR A 19 14.65 5.85 -3.45
C TYR A 19 14.89 6.11 -4.94
N ALA A 20 16.11 5.88 -5.44
CA ALA A 20 16.55 6.21 -6.79
C ALA A 20 17.22 5.00 -7.44
N SER A 21 18.54 5.01 -7.55
CA SER A 21 19.32 4.02 -8.30
C SER A 21 19.19 2.59 -7.77
N SER A 22 19.09 2.43 -6.45
CA SER A 22 19.09 1.11 -5.81
C SER A 22 17.71 0.47 -5.72
N LEU A 23 16.64 1.27 -5.80
CA LEU A 23 15.28 0.82 -5.57
C LEU A 23 14.76 -0.19 -6.61
N PRO A 24 14.88 0.04 -7.93
CA PRO A 24 14.38 -0.89 -8.94
C PRO A 24 14.92 -2.31 -8.74
N ASP A 25 16.24 -2.44 -8.62
CA ASP A 25 16.91 -3.72 -8.48
C ASP A 25 16.67 -4.37 -7.11
N ALA A 26 16.61 -3.60 -6.02
CA ALA A 26 16.23 -4.13 -4.71
C ALA A 26 14.81 -4.71 -4.73
N LEU A 27 13.87 -4.04 -5.39
CA LEU A 27 12.48 -4.47 -5.48
C LEU A 27 12.31 -5.71 -6.38
N ASP A 28 12.99 -5.75 -7.52
CA ASP A 28 12.91 -6.89 -8.44
C ASP A 28 13.58 -8.14 -7.85
N ARG A 29 14.69 -7.99 -7.10
CA ARG A 29 15.29 -9.08 -6.33
C ARG A 29 14.41 -9.55 -5.18
N LEU A 30 13.77 -8.63 -4.45
CA LEU A 30 12.82 -8.97 -3.39
C LEU A 30 11.64 -9.79 -3.95
N ALA A 31 11.07 -9.39 -5.08
CA ALA A 31 10.01 -10.15 -5.73
C ALA A 31 10.53 -11.50 -6.24
N GLY A 32 11.75 -11.55 -6.79
CA GLY A 32 12.41 -12.77 -7.24
C GLY A 32 12.57 -13.83 -6.14
N ASP A 33 12.94 -13.42 -4.93
CA ASP A 33 13.03 -14.30 -3.76
C ASP A 33 11.68 -14.92 -3.37
N LEU A 34 10.58 -14.27 -3.76
CA LEU A 34 9.21 -14.73 -3.54
C LEU A 34 8.61 -15.40 -4.80
N GLY A 35 9.44 -15.73 -5.79
CA GLY A 35 9.04 -16.41 -7.03
C GLY A 35 8.59 -15.49 -8.18
N GLY A 36 8.87 -14.20 -8.07
CA GLY A 36 8.73 -13.22 -9.14
C GLY A 36 7.36 -12.54 -9.23
N TRP A 37 7.33 -11.39 -9.90
CA TRP A 37 6.12 -10.58 -10.03
C TRP A 37 4.92 -11.30 -10.63
N PRO A 38 5.04 -12.10 -11.72
CA PRO A 38 3.87 -12.79 -12.30
C PRO A 38 3.26 -13.85 -11.37
N ARG A 39 4.06 -14.45 -10.48
CA ARG A 39 3.57 -15.38 -9.45
C ARG A 39 2.81 -14.63 -8.36
N LEU A 40 3.35 -13.50 -7.91
CA LEU A 40 2.74 -12.67 -6.86
C LEU A 40 1.48 -11.96 -7.36
N VAL A 41 1.45 -11.59 -8.63
CA VAL A 41 0.41 -10.77 -9.25
C VAL A 41 0.05 -11.37 -10.61
N PRO A 42 -0.86 -12.36 -10.64
CA PRO A 42 -1.37 -12.91 -11.89
C PRO A 42 -2.04 -11.83 -12.75
N ALA A 43 -1.94 -11.96 -14.06
CA ALA A 43 -2.56 -11.01 -14.99
C ALA A 43 -4.08 -10.91 -14.78
N GLY A 44 -4.62 -9.69 -14.90
CA GLY A 44 -6.04 -9.41 -14.69
C GLY A 44 -6.47 -9.26 -13.22
N THR A 45 -5.59 -9.53 -12.25
CA THR A 45 -5.87 -9.34 -10.82
C THR A 45 -6.23 -7.89 -10.53
N THR A 46 -7.29 -7.65 -9.76
CA THR A 46 -7.61 -6.33 -9.21
C THR A 46 -6.78 -6.09 -7.94
N VAL A 47 -5.94 -5.06 -7.99
CA VAL A 47 -4.96 -4.77 -6.93
C VAL A 47 -5.25 -3.40 -6.32
N LEU A 48 -5.48 -3.38 -5.01
CA LEU A 48 -5.46 -2.14 -4.23
C LEU A 48 -4.06 -1.94 -3.65
N VAL A 49 -3.38 -0.87 -4.07
CA VAL A 49 -2.12 -0.44 -3.46
C VAL A 49 -2.42 0.55 -2.34
N LYS A 50 -1.99 0.22 -1.13
CA LYS A 50 -2.26 1.01 0.07
C LYS A 50 -0.96 1.65 0.62
N PRO A 51 -0.66 2.91 0.28
CA PRO A 51 0.45 3.65 0.89
C PRO A 51 0.13 4.06 2.34
N ASN A 52 1.13 4.59 3.05
CA ASN A 52 0.97 5.29 4.34
C ASN A 52 0.96 6.79 4.07
N LEU A 53 -0.22 7.42 3.98
CA LEU A 53 -0.30 8.86 3.76
C LEU A 53 -0.42 9.62 5.07
N LEU A 54 -1.28 9.18 6.01
CA LEU A 54 -1.47 9.79 7.34
C LEU A 54 -1.87 11.29 7.33
N THR A 55 -0.99 12.18 6.86
CA THR A 55 -1.09 13.64 6.77
C THR A 55 -0.38 14.15 5.50
N ASP A 56 -0.48 15.45 5.21
CA ASP A 56 0.02 16.12 4.00
C ASP A 56 1.53 16.43 4.03
N ARG A 57 2.31 15.54 4.63
CA ARG A 57 3.75 15.70 4.83
C ARG A 57 4.51 15.43 3.54
N ARG A 58 5.48 16.29 3.25
CA ARG A 58 6.30 16.17 2.04
C ARG A 58 7.24 14.97 2.12
N PRO A 59 7.67 14.39 0.98
CA PRO A 59 8.53 13.20 0.96
C PRO A 59 9.80 13.33 1.80
N GLU A 60 10.39 14.53 1.86
CA GLU A 60 11.64 14.81 2.59
C GLU A 60 11.47 14.72 4.11
N GLU A 61 10.23 14.85 4.62
CA GLU A 61 9.91 14.70 6.04
C GLU A 61 9.87 13.23 6.48
N ALA A 62 9.97 12.27 5.54
CA ALA A 62 9.98 10.83 5.80
C ALA A 62 8.80 10.33 6.66
N VAL A 63 7.66 11.01 6.61
CA VAL A 63 6.44 10.59 7.31
C VAL A 63 5.63 9.62 6.45
N THR A 64 5.54 9.86 5.14
CA THR A 64 4.66 9.09 4.24
C THR A 64 5.43 8.07 3.40
N THR A 65 4.70 7.18 2.73
CA THR A 65 5.27 6.31 1.71
C THR A 65 5.86 7.17 0.60
N HIS A 66 7.14 6.95 0.31
CA HIS A 66 7.85 7.76 -0.65
C HIS A 66 7.29 7.55 -2.07
N PRO A 67 7.04 8.62 -2.86
CA PRO A 67 6.40 8.51 -4.18
C PRO A 67 7.21 7.65 -5.16
N ALA A 68 8.54 7.64 -5.06
CA ALA A 68 9.37 6.76 -5.90
C ALA A 68 9.14 5.26 -5.63
N LEU A 69 8.90 4.86 -4.37
CA LEU A 69 8.53 3.48 -4.05
C LEU A 69 7.16 3.13 -4.62
N LEU A 70 6.19 4.02 -4.46
CA LEU A 70 4.87 3.86 -5.05
C LEU A 70 4.98 3.68 -6.57
N ARG A 71 5.68 4.58 -7.26
CA ARG A 71 5.91 4.53 -8.70
C ARG A 71 6.54 3.20 -9.13
N ALA A 72 7.62 2.79 -8.48
CA ALA A 72 8.32 1.56 -8.81
C ALA A 72 7.39 0.35 -8.70
N VAL A 73 6.62 0.24 -7.61
CA VAL A 73 5.63 -0.83 -7.41
C VAL A 73 4.55 -0.78 -8.49
N LEU A 74 3.93 0.38 -8.72
CA LEU A 74 2.85 0.54 -9.71
C LEU A 74 3.30 0.11 -11.11
N GLN A 75 4.51 0.49 -11.53
CA GLN A 75 5.06 0.08 -12.83
C GLN A 75 5.14 -1.45 -12.98
N ARG A 76 5.56 -2.19 -11.95
CA ARG A 76 5.61 -3.67 -12.03
C ARG A 76 4.23 -4.30 -11.99
N LEU A 77 3.31 -3.77 -11.18
CA LEU A 77 1.92 -4.24 -11.14
C LEU A 77 1.24 -4.07 -12.50
N LEU A 78 1.39 -2.90 -13.12
CA LEU A 78 0.87 -2.63 -14.47
C LEU A 78 1.54 -3.53 -15.52
N ALA A 79 2.85 -3.74 -15.44
CA ALA A 79 3.57 -4.65 -16.34
C ALA A 79 3.11 -6.12 -16.22
N CYS A 80 2.58 -6.54 -15.05
CA CYS A 80 1.94 -7.85 -14.89
C CYS A 80 0.53 -7.92 -15.48
N GLY A 81 -0.02 -6.81 -16.00
CA GLY A 81 -1.39 -6.74 -16.50
C GLY A 81 -2.45 -6.67 -15.40
N ALA A 82 -2.08 -6.21 -14.20
CA ALA A 82 -3.02 -6.00 -13.10
C ALA A 82 -3.90 -4.76 -13.34
N ARG A 83 -5.12 -4.77 -12.78
CA ARG A 83 -5.99 -3.60 -12.69
C ARG A 83 -5.74 -2.93 -11.35
N VAL A 84 -4.98 -1.84 -11.35
CA VAL A 84 -4.44 -1.25 -10.13
C VAL A 84 -5.23 -0.02 -9.72
N THR A 85 -5.51 0.12 -8.42
CA THR A 85 -5.98 1.35 -7.79
C THR A 85 -5.09 1.70 -6.60
N VAL A 86 -5.05 2.98 -6.22
CA VAL A 86 -4.31 3.46 -5.05
C VAL A 86 -5.29 4.10 -4.07
N GLY A 87 -5.28 3.71 -2.80
CA GLY A 87 -6.17 4.28 -1.80
C GLY A 87 -5.60 4.23 -0.39
N ASP A 88 -5.94 5.23 0.42
CA ASP A 88 -5.62 5.27 1.85
C ASP A 88 -6.74 6.02 2.61
N SER A 89 -6.74 5.89 3.94
CA SER A 89 -7.66 6.59 4.84
C SER A 89 -6.88 7.46 5.84
N PRO A 90 -6.27 8.57 5.40
CA PRO A 90 -5.49 9.44 6.28
C PRO A 90 -6.36 10.10 7.34
N ALA A 91 -5.77 10.43 8.50
CA ALA A 91 -6.48 11.09 9.60
C ALA A 91 -7.05 12.47 9.21
N SER A 92 -6.46 13.11 8.20
CA SER A 92 -6.92 14.37 7.60
C SER A 92 -7.80 14.16 6.37
N ALA A 93 -8.69 13.15 6.37
CA ALA A 93 -9.56 12.82 5.23
C ALA A 93 -10.34 14.03 4.64
N VAL A 94 -10.61 15.06 5.47
CA VAL A 94 -11.23 16.34 5.06
C VAL A 94 -10.40 17.10 4.00
N GLN A 95 -9.08 16.87 3.92
CA GLN A 95 -8.16 17.49 2.96
C GLN A 95 -7.42 16.45 2.10
N LEU A 96 -8.08 15.34 1.76
CA LEU A 96 -7.46 14.23 1.03
C LEU A 96 -6.76 14.65 -0.28
N ALA A 97 -7.35 15.58 -1.03
CA ALA A 97 -6.72 16.12 -2.24
C ALA A 97 -5.37 16.78 -1.92
N GLN A 98 -5.27 17.60 -0.87
CA GLN A 98 -4.02 18.21 -0.45
C GLN A 98 -2.99 17.17 -0.01
N VAL A 99 -3.44 16.09 0.66
CA VAL A 99 -2.57 14.97 1.02
C VAL A 99 -1.98 14.32 -0.23
N TRP A 100 -2.81 14.03 -1.24
CA TRP A 100 -2.33 13.44 -2.50
C TRP A 100 -1.33 14.33 -3.23
N GLU A 101 -1.55 15.64 -3.23
CA GLU A 101 -0.64 16.63 -3.81
C GLU A 101 0.70 16.67 -3.08
N LYS A 102 0.69 16.99 -1.77
CA LYS A 102 1.93 17.22 -1.02
C LYS A 102 2.79 15.97 -0.84
N THR A 103 2.17 14.79 -0.87
CA THR A 103 2.90 13.51 -0.80
C THR A 103 3.48 13.07 -2.15
N GLY A 104 3.10 13.74 -3.26
CA GLY A 104 3.49 13.37 -4.62
C GLY A 104 2.75 12.15 -5.18
N VAL A 105 1.73 11.66 -4.47
CA VAL A 105 0.94 10.50 -4.90
C VAL A 105 0.06 10.84 -6.09
N ARG A 106 -0.47 12.07 -6.13
CA ARG A 106 -1.28 12.54 -7.26
C ARG A 106 -0.50 12.49 -8.57
N ASP A 107 0.72 13.02 -8.56
CA ASP A 107 1.58 13.06 -9.74
C ASP A 107 1.91 11.66 -10.25
N VAL A 108 2.37 10.78 -9.35
CA VAL A 108 2.69 9.39 -9.71
C VAL A 108 1.49 8.66 -10.32
N CYS A 109 0.32 8.80 -9.71
CA CYS A 109 -0.89 8.13 -10.19
C CYS A 109 -1.39 8.73 -11.52
N GLY A 110 -1.33 10.06 -11.67
CA GLY A 110 -1.70 10.77 -12.89
C GLY A 110 -0.82 10.39 -14.07
N GLU A 111 0.50 10.35 -13.88
CA GLU A 111 1.46 9.95 -14.92
C GLU A 111 1.29 8.49 -15.37
N LEU A 112 0.95 7.60 -14.44
CA LEU A 112 0.77 6.17 -14.73
C LEU A 112 -0.67 5.79 -15.13
N GLY A 113 -1.60 6.75 -15.12
CA GLY A 113 -3.02 6.48 -15.39
C GLY A 113 -3.69 5.59 -14.35
N VAL A 114 -3.23 5.60 -13.10
CA VAL A 114 -3.75 4.77 -12.00
C VAL A 114 -4.80 5.56 -11.21
N PRO A 115 -6.03 5.04 -11.02
CA PRO A 115 -7.05 5.73 -10.24
C PRO A 115 -6.69 5.85 -8.75
N LEU A 116 -6.91 7.05 -8.20
CA LEU A 116 -6.87 7.33 -6.77
C LEU A 116 -8.27 7.19 -6.15
N LEU A 117 -8.36 6.41 -5.08
CA LEU A 117 -9.59 6.12 -4.36
C LEU A 117 -9.61 6.85 -3.02
N SER A 118 -10.74 7.48 -2.73
CA SER A 118 -11.10 7.93 -1.39
C SER A 118 -12.01 6.88 -0.77
N PHE A 119 -11.57 6.23 0.31
CA PHE A 119 -12.38 5.19 0.98
C PHE A 119 -13.71 5.75 1.52
N GLU A 120 -13.80 7.07 1.75
CA GLU A 120 -15.03 7.73 2.17
C GLU A 120 -16.09 7.77 1.06
N GLN A 121 -15.70 7.76 -0.23
CA GLN A 121 -16.66 7.87 -1.34
C GLN A 121 -17.55 6.64 -1.49
N ARG A 122 -16.99 5.44 -1.30
CA ARG A 122 -17.75 4.17 -1.33
C ARG A 122 -18.11 3.66 0.06
N GLY A 123 -17.58 4.30 1.10
CA GLY A 123 -17.81 3.97 2.50
C GLY A 123 -17.19 2.63 2.91
N GLY A 124 -17.59 2.18 4.09
CA GLY A 124 -17.13 0.92 4.67
C GLY A 124 -18.26 -0.08 4.92
N ARG A 125 -17.88 -1.36 5.05
CA ARG A 125 -18.73 -2.42 5.58
C ARG A 125 -18.32 -2.75 6.99
N ARG A 126 -19.33 -2.95 7.84
CA ARG A 126 -19.17 -3.42 9.22
C ARG A 126 -18.81 -4.91 9.22
N ILE A 127 -17.70 -5.24 9.84
CA ILE A 127 -17.21 -6.61 10.04
C ILE A 127 -17.07 -6.86 11.53
N VAL A 128 -17.60 -8.00 12.00
CA VAL A 128 -17.45 -8.43 13.40
C VAL A 128 -16.50 -9.61 13.44
N GLN A 129 -15.39 -9.47 14.15
CA GLN A 129 -14.39 -10.52 14.33
C GLN A 129 -13.88 -10.54 15.76
N GLY A 130 -13.92 -11.71 16.40
CA GLY A 130 -13.46 -11.86 17.79
C GLY A 130 -14.24 -11.02 18.80
N GLY A 131 -15.53 -10.78 18.55
CA GLY A 131 -16.38 -9.91 19.39
C GLY A 131 -16.10 -8.42 19.26
N ARG A 132 -15.21 -8.01 18.33
CA ARG A 132 -14.92 -6.62 18.01
C ARG A 132 -15.47 -6.27 16.64
N GLU A 133 -15.87 -5.02 16.51
CA GLU A 133 -16.41 -4.47 15.28
C GLU A 133 -15.40 -3.57 14.60
N PHE A 134 -15.30 -3.72 13.28
CA PHE A 134 -14.44 -2.94 12.42
C PHE A 134 -15.26 -2.40 11.25
N ASN A 135 -15.07 -1.12 10.92
CA ASN A 135 -15.56 -0.58 9.66
C ASN A 135 -14.42 -0.63 8.64
N VAL A 136 -14.58 -1.41 7.58
CA VAL A 136 -13.54 -1.64 6.58
C VAL A 136 -13.98 -1.11 5.23
N ALA A 137 -13.12 -0.34 4.56
CA ALA A 137 -13.41 0.24 3.25
C ALA A 137 -13.85 -0.83 2.25
N VAL A 138 -14.94 -0.56 1.51
CA VAL A 138 -15.48 -1.50 0.51
C VAL A 138 -14.42 -1.86 -0.53
N ASP A 139 -13.63 -0.88 -0.98
CA ASP A 139 -12.55 -1.09 -1.95
C ASP A 139 -11.47 -2.06 -1.46
N ALA A 140 -11.18 -2.05 -0.16
CA ALA A 140 -10.24 -3.01 0.43
C ALA A 140 -10.81 -4.42 0.49
N LEU A 141 -12.12 -4.56 0.73
CA LEU A 141 -12.79 -5.86 0.79
C LEU A 141 -13.03 -6.48 -0.58
N GLU A 142 -13.19 -5.65 -1.62
CA GLU A 142 -13.47 -6.10 -2.99
C GLU A 142 -12.20 -6.30 -3.83
N ALA A 143 -11.04 -5.83 -3.36
CA ALA A 143 -9.75 -6.09 -4.00
C ALA A 143 -9.38 -7.59 -3.91
N GLN A 144 -8.92 -8.17 -5.01
CA GLN A 144 -8.40 -9.54 -5.02
C GLN A 144 -7.03 -9.62 -4.35
N LEU A 145 -6.26 -8.53 -4.41
CA LEU A 145 -4.96 -8.41 -3.77
C LEU A 145 -4.79 -7.01 -3.18
N ILE A 146 -4.26 -6.94 -1.95
CA ILE A 146 -3.84 -5.68 -1.34
C ILE A 146 -2.31 -5.66 -1.26
N VAL A 147 -1.69 -4.68 -1.93
CA VAL A 147 -0.25 -4.40 -1.81
C VAL A 147 -0.08 -3.28 -0.80
N ASN A 148 0.31 -3.66 0.41
CA ASN A 148 0.48 -2.74 1.52
C ASN A 148 1.90 -2.14 1.52
N LEU A 149 2.01 -0.80 1.48
CA LEU A 149 3.31 -0.09 1.44
C LEU A 149 3.50 0.76 2.70
N PRO A 150 3.77 0.16 3.88
CA PRO A 150 3.93 0.90 5.12
C PRO A 150 5.21 1.75 5.15
N LYS A 151 5.19 2.83 5.92
CA LYS A 151 6.38 3.54 6.38
C LYS A 151 6.66 3.13 7.82
N ILE A 152 7.88 2.71 8.15
CA ILE A 152 8.30 2.45 9.53
C ILE A 152 8.75 3.78 10.14
N LYS A 153 8.06 4.21 11.20
CA LYS A 153 8.36 5.41 11.98
C LYS A 153 7.82 5.25 13.40
N THR A 154 8.30 6.05 14.33
CA THR A 154 7.72 6.13 15.67
C THR A 154 6.30 6.71 15.62
N HIS A 155 5.46 6.33 16.58
CA HIS A 155 4.09 6.80 16.67
C HIS A 155 3.61 6.88 18.12
N GLY A 156 2.97 7.98 18.50
CA GLY A 156 2.58 8.23 19.89
C GLY A 156 1.58 7.23 20.49
N LEU A 157 0.75 6.58 19.65
CA LEU A 157 -0.29 5.65 20.13
C LEU A 157 0.12 4.18 20.08
N THR A 158 1.00 3.81 19.16
CA THR A 158 1.34 2.40 18.87
C THR A 158 2.83 2.13 19.02
N THR A 159 3.60 3.10 19.52
CA THR A 159 5.07 3.15 19.59
C THR A 159 5.75 3.18 18.22
N LEU A 160 5.34 2.30 17.31
CA LEU A 160 5.86 2.14 15.97
C LEU A 160 4.71 1.99 14.96
N THR A 161 4.93 2.43 13.73
CA THR A 161 4.11 2.06 12.58
C THR A 161 4.71 0.86 11.85
N ALA A 162 3.86 0.01 11.27
CA ALA A 162 4.28 -1.18 10.51
C ALA A 162 3.11 -1.63 9.61
N ALA A 163 3.21 -2.82 9.02
CA ALA A 163 2.23 -3.36 8.09
C ALA A 163 0.79 -3.33 8.64
N VAL A 164 0.54 -3.90 9.82
CA VAL A 164 -0.82 -4.01 10.40
C VAL A 164 -1.41 -2.64 10.77
N LYS A 165 -0.57 -1.68 11.17
CA LYS A 165 -1.01 -0.32 11.52
C LYS A 165 -1.31 0.52 10.28
N ASN A 166 -0.68 0.20 9.14
CA ASN A 166 -0.78 1.04 7.95
C ASN A 166 -2.23 1.30 7.61
#